data_AF-G8LXG1-F1
#
_entry.id   AF-G8LXG1-F1
#
_cell.length_a   1.000
_cell.length_b   1.000
_cell.length_c   1.000
_cell.angle_alpha   90.00
_cell.angle_beta   90.00
_cell.angle_gamma   90.00
#
_symmetry.space_group_name_H-M   'P 1'
#
loop_
_entity.id
_entity.type
_entity.pdbx_description
1 polymer ?
#
loop_
_entity_poly.entity_id
_entity_poly.type
_entity_poly.pdbx_seq_one_letter_code
_entity_poly.pdbx_strand_id
1 'polypeptide(L)'
;MTDYTQNLFIQNFNEYIDHYGIKQAFIVKRTGIEKNKLSRILNSVQPVTYEDMQSLSNALDKDIKYFLQEKLDLSTPDYKDSASIAFYMGAVDENKEKLANQVFDLLEHIDAILGVRRKLQKDALEVSDYGF
;
A
#
# COMPACT_ATOMS: atom_id res chain seq x y z
N MET A 1 -18.30 19.76 -2.68
CA MET A 1 -18.03 18.31 -2.89
C MET A 1 -19.39 17.63 -2.97
N THR A 2 -19.67 16.84 -4.01
CA THR A 2 -20.98 16.18 -4.17
C THR A 2 -21.01 14.85 -3.42
N ASP A 3 -22.19 14.39 -3.00
CA ASP A 3 -22.36 13.08 -2.33
C ASP A 3 -21.83 11.92 -3.19
N TYR A 4 -21.93 12.06 -4.53
CA TYR A 4 -21.36 11.12 -5.49
C TYR A 4 -19.84 10.97 -5.32
N THR A 5 -19.10 12.08 -5.22
CA THR A 5 -17.64 12.05 -5.04
C THR A 5 -17.24 11.38 -3.73
N GLN A 6 -18.00 11.61 -2.67
CA GLN A 6 -17.75 10.99 -1.36
C GLN A 6 -18.01 9.47 -1.41
N ASN A 7 -19.09 9.06 -2.06
CA ASN A 7 -19.45 7.64 -2.17
C ASN A 7 -18.43 6.88 -3.03
N LEU A 8 -18.05 7.45 -4.19
CA LEU A 8 -17.04 6.88 -5.08
C LEU A 8 -15.68 6.71 -4.37
N PHE A 9 -15.25 7.73 -3.62
CA PHE A 9 -14.01 7.66 -2.84
C PHE A 9 -14.04 6.50 -1.84
N ILE A 10 -15.11 6.39 -1.03
CA ILE A 10 -15.20 5.36 0.01
C ILE A 10 -15.31 3.97 -0.61
N GLN A 11 -16.03 3.81 -1.70
CA GLN A 11 -16.12 2.54 -2.43
C GLN A 11 -14.74 2.10 -2.92
N ASN A 12 -14.04 2.95 -3.67
CA ASN A 12 -12.71 2.64 -4.19
C ASN A 12 -11.68 2.42 -3.08
N PHE A 13 -11.78 3.18 -1.98
CA PHE A 13 -10.91 3.02 -0.83
C PHE A 13 -11.13 1.67 -0.14
N ASN A 14 -12.39 1.27 0.06
CA ASN A 14 -12.74 -0.04 0.63
C ASN A 14 -12.28 -1.18 -0.29
N GLU A 15 -12.48 -1.06 -1.59
CA GLU A 15 -12.03 -2.06 -2.56
C GLU A 15 -10.50 -2.23 -2.53
N TYR A 16 -9.75 -1.13 -2.42
CA TYR A 16 -8.30 -1.16 -2.30
C TYR A 16 -7.84 -1.87 -1.02
N ILE A 17 -8.38 -1.48 0.14
CA ILE A 17 -7.94 -2.08 1.41
C ILE A 17 -8.32 -3.56 1.50
N ASP A 18 -9.44 -3.97 0.89
CA ASP A 18 -9.87 -5.37 0.83
C ASP A 18 -8.97 -6.17 -0.12
N HIS A 19 -8.64 -5.62 -1.30
CA HIS A 19 -7.75 -6.26 -2.28
C HIS A 19 -6.36 -6.52 -1.71
N TYR A 20 -5.77 -5.53 -1.02
CA TYR A 20 -4.43 -5.64 -0.43
C TYR A 20 -4.43 -6.12 1.04
N GLY A 21 -5.58 -6.52 1.59
CA GLY A 21 -5.67 -7.05 2.96
C GLY A 21 -5.28 -6.07 4.07
N ILE A 22 -5.43 -4.76 3.84
CA ILE A 22 -5.02 -3.69 4.74
C ILE A 22 -6.01 -3.56 5.91
N LYS A 23 -5.53 -3.80 7.12
CA LYS A 23 -6.37 -3.71 8.32
C LYS A 23 -6.68 -2.26 8.69
N GLN A 24 -7.93 -1.97 9.08
CA GLN A 24 -8.33 -0.64 9.56
C GLN A 24 -7.46 -0.10 10.70
N ALA A 25 -6.94 -0.97 11.57
CA ALA A 25 -6.05 -0.58 12.66
C ALA A 25 -4.75 0.08 12.15
N PHE A 26 -4.24 -0.32 10.98
CA PHE A 26 -3.10 0.31 10.34
C PHE A 26 -3.43 1.74 9.90
N ILE A 27 -4.59 1.91 9.27
CA ILE A 27 -5.08 3.22 8.78
C ILE A 27 -5.30 4.17 9.95
N VAL A 28 -5.91 3.72 11.05
CA VAL A 28 -6.05 4.47 12.32
C VAL A 28 -4.69 4.95 12.82
N LYS A 29 -3.71 4.04 12.91
CA LYS A 29 -2.37 4.37 13.41
C LYS A 29 -1.65 5.39 12.53
N ARG A 30 -1.85 5.33 11.21
CA ARG A 30 -1.15 6.19 10.24
C ARG A 30 -1.80 7.55 10.04
N THR A 31 -3.13 7.62 10.14
CA THR A 31 -3.89 8.89 10.01
C THR A 31 -4.06 9.62 11.33
N GLY A 32 -4.01 8.93 12.46
CA GLY A 32 -4.41 9.47 13.76
C GLY A 32 -5.93 9.64 13.92
N ILE A 33 -6.73 9.21 12.93
CA ILE A 33 -8.19 9.25 13.00
C ILE A 33 -8.66 8.26 14.07
N GLU A 34 -9.56 8.70 14.94
CA GLU A 34 -10.16 7.83 15.96
C GLU A 34 -10.82 6.61 15.30
N LYS A 35 -10.57 5.41 15.83
CA LYS A 35 -11.08 4.14 15.29
C LYS A 35 -12.59 4.17 15.01
N ASN A 36 -13.38 4.77 15.91
CA ASN A 36 -14.83 4.87 15.74
C ASN A 36 -15.20 5.83 14.60
N LYS A 37 -14.48 6.95 14.47
CA LYS A 37 -14.67 7.90 13.38
C LYS A 37 -14.35 7.23 12.04
N LEU A 38 -13.21 6.54 11.94
CA LEU A 38 -12.85 5.80 10.72
C LEU A 38 -13.91 4.78 10.36
N SER A 39 -14.34 3.96 11.33
CA SER A 39 -15.37 2.95 11.09
C SER A 39 -16.68 3.56 10.58
N ARG A 40 -17.13 4.69 11.13
CA ARG A 40 -18.33 5.39 10.65
C ARG A 40 -18.17 5.93 9.23
N ILE A 41 -16.99 6.43 8.89
CA ILE A 41 -16.66 6.91 7.53
C ILE A 41 -16.70 5.76 6.53
N LEU A 42 -16.00 4.65 6.82
CA LEU A 42 -15.92 3.50 5.90
C LEU A 42 -17.27 2.80 5.68
N ASN A 43 -18.16 2.87 6.67
CA ASN A 43 -19.53 2.35 6.57
C ASN A 43 -20.55 3.39 6.04
N SER A 44 -20.09 4.55 5.56
CA SER A 44 -20.94 5.66 5.07
C SER A 44 -21.97 6.18 6.09
N VAL A 45 -21.78 5.90 7.38
CA VAL A 45 -22.61 6.43 8.49
C VAL A 45 -22.32 7.91 8.70
N GLN A 46 -21.08 8.32 8.47
CA GLN A 46 -20.63 9.70 8.54
C GLN A 46 -20.06 10.12 7.18
N PRO A 47 -20.44 11.31 6.65
CA PRO A 47 -19.86 11.82 5.42
C PRO A 47 -18.35 12.06 5.60
N VAL A 48 -17.59 11.77 4.54
CA VAL A 48 -16.15 11.94 4.53
C VAL A 48 -15.80 13.36 4.10
N THR A 49 -15.01 14.06 4.92
CA THR A 49 -14.55 15.41 4.58
C THR A 49 -13.36 15.35 3.61
N TYR A 50 -13.05 16.47 2.94
CA TYR A 50 -11.86 16.55 2.10
C TYR A 50 -10.57 16.26 2.89
N GLU A 51 -10.46 16.76 4.13
CA GLU A 51 -9.32 16.48 5.01
C GLU A 51 -9.21 15.00 5.39
N ASP A 52 -10.36 14.35 5.63
CA ASP A 52 -10.40 12.90 5.85
C ASP A 52 -9.92 12.15 4.59
N MET A 53 -10.41 12.51 3.40
CA MET A 53 -9.95 11.91 2.14
C MET A 53 -8.44 12.10 1.92
N GLN A 54 -7.92 13.30 2.16
CA GLN A 54 -6.50 13.61 2.05
C GLN A 54 -5.69 12.76 3.02
N SER A 55 -6.12 12.66 4.28
CA SER A 55 -5.44 11.88 5.31
C SER A 55 -5.44 10.38 4.99
N LEU A 56 -6.59 9.86 4.57
CA LEU A 56 -6.77 8.46 4.18
C LEU A 56 -5.92 8.09 2.96
N SER A 57 -5.92 8.95 1.93
CA SER A 57 -5.13 8.72 0.72
C SER A 57 -3.63 8.76 1.03
N ASN A 58 -3.18 9.75 1.80
CA ASN A 58 -1.79 9.87 2.24
C ASN A 58 -1.35 8.69 3.11
N ALA A 59 -2.25 8.11 3.91
CA ALA A 59 -1.94 6.91 4.68
C ALA A 59 -1.65 5.67 3.82
N LEU A 60 -2.09 5.67 2.56
CA LEU A 60 -1.81 4.63 1.58
C LEU A 60 -0.78 5.06 0.53
N ASP A 61 -0.12 6.21 0.72
CA ASP A 61 0.83 6.80 -0.24
C ASP A 61 0.24 6.99 -1.64
N LYS A 62 -1.07 7.30 -1.72
CA LYS A 62 -1.79 7.60 -2.96
C LYS A 62 -2.34 9.02 -2.92
N ASP A 63 -2.55 9.59 -4.11
CA ASP A 63 -3.27 10.85 -4.26
C ASP A 63 -4.78 10.63 -4.14
N ILE A 64 -5.54 11.62 -3.66
CA ILE A 64 -7.01 11.55 -3.61
C ILE A 64 -7.59 11.19 -4.98
N LYS A 65 -7.03 11.72 -6.07
CA LYS A 65 -7.45 11.46 -7.45
C LYS A 65 -7.41 9.97 -7.80
N TYR A 66 -6.50 9.20 -7.19
CA TYR A 66 -6.43 7.76 -7.39
C TYR A 66 -7.67 7.04 -6.87
N PHE A 67 -8.33 7.55 -5.83
CA PHE A 67 -9.60 6.97 -5.33
C PHE A 67 -10.84 7.62 -5.96
N LEU A 68 -10.68 8.65 -6.79
CA LEU A 68 -11.77 9.32 -7.50
C LEU A 68 -11.88 8.90 -8.97
N GLN A 69 -11.07 7.94 -9.42
CA GLN A 69 -11.18 7.39 -10.77
C GLN A 69 -12.43 6.51 -10.91
N GLU A 70 -13.06 6.53 -12.09
CA GLU A 70 -14.26 5.72 -12.38
C GLU A 70 -13.96 4.22 -12.35
N LYS A 71 -12.72 3.82 -12.64
CA LYS A 71 -12.27 2.43 -12.60
C LYS A 71 -10.94 2.36 -11.87
N LEU A 72 -10.93 1.70 -10.71
CA LEU A 72 -9.74 1.51 -9.90
C LEU A 72 -8.80 0.51 -10.58
N ASP A 73 -7.56 0.93 -10.87
CA ASP A 73 -6.52 0.01 -11.35
C ASP A 73 -5.87 -0.69 -10.16
N LEU A 74 -6.39 -1.89 -9.87
CA LEU A 74 -5.84 -2.80 -8.87
C LEU A 74 -4.85 -3.74 -9.56
N SER A 75 -3.59 -3.33 -9.55
CA SER A 75 -2.51 -4.19 -10.03
C SER A 75 -2.23 -5.25 -8.97
N THR A 76 -2.48 -6.52 -9.29
CA THR A 76 -1.82 -7.61 -8.60
C THR A 76 -0.35 -7.57 -8.99
N PRO A 77 0.62 -7.51 -8.05
CA PRO A 77 2.02 -7.57 -8.41
C PRO A 77 2.29 -8.89 -9.15
N ASP A 78 2.46 -8.83 -10.47
CA ASP A 78 2.90 -9.96 -11.29
C ASP A 78 4.43 -9.95 -11.25
N TYR A 79 5.03 -10.66 -10.30
CA TYR A 79 6.50 -10.76 -10.14
C TYR A 79 7.19 -11.53 -11.29
N LYS A 80 6.51 -11.71 -12.44
CA LYS A 80 7.05 -12.38 -13.63
C LYS A 80 8.22 -11.67 -14.30
N ASP A 81 8.52 -10.42 -13.94
CA ASP A 81 9.85 -9.84 -14.17
C ASP A 81 10.88 -10.43 -13.19
N SER A 82 10.92 -11.76 -13.16
CA SER A 82 11.77 -12.63 -12.34
C SER A 82 13.15 -12.85 -12.95
N ALA A 83 13.51 -12.11 -13.99
CA ALA A 83 14.84 -12.19 -14.61
C ALA A 83 15.94 -11.84 -13.61
N SER A 84 15.72 -10.82 -12.79
CA SER A 84 16.66 -10.39 -11.74
C SER A 84 16.77 -11.43 -10.62
N ILE A 85 15.64 -12.07 -10.25
CA ILE A 85 15.57 -13.06 -9.17
C ILE A 85 16.22 -14.37 -9.61
N ALA A 86 15.89 -14.86 -10.81
CA ALA A 86 16.52 -16.03 -11.41
C ALA A 86 18.04 -15.86 -11.53
N PHE A 87 18.51 -14.64 -11.85
CA PHE A 87 19.93 -14.31 -11.90
C PHE A 87 20.64 -14.50 -10.54
N TYR A 88 20.02 -14.10 -9.42
CA TYR A 88 20.61 -14.25 -8.09
C TYR A 88 20.42 -15.66 -7.47
N MET A 89 19.39 -16.41 -7.88
CA MET A 89 19.08 -17.73 -7.31
C MET A 89 19.81 -18.91 -7.98
N GLY A 90 20.49 -18.65 -9.10
CA GLY A 90 21.13 -19.67 -9.93
C GLY A 90 20.07 -20.58 -10.57
N ALA A 91 20.25 -21.89 -10.49
CA ALA A 91 19.19 -22.83 -10.92
C ALA A 91 17.93 -22.60 -10.07
N VAL A 92 16.88 -22.14 -10.75
CA VAL A 92 15.55 -21.91 -10.20
C VAL A 92 14.93 -23.28 -9.90
N ASP A 93 14.79 -23.57 -8.61
CA ASP A 93 14.01 -24.70 -8.09
C ASP A 93 12.68 -24.12 -7.58
N GLU A 94 11.58 -24.86 -7.67
CA GLU A 94 10.24 -24.38 -7.27
C GLU A 94 10.22 -23.84 -5.83
N ASN A 95 11.00 -24.44 -4.93
CA ASN A 95 11.09 -23.99 -3.54
C ASN A 95 11.77 -22.63 -3.40
N LYS A 96 12.75 -22.34 -4.26
CA LYS A 96 13.46 -21.07 -4.29
C LYS A 96 12.57 -19.96 -4.82
N GLU A 97 11.86 -20.22 -5.91
CA GLU A 97 10.89 -19.26 -6.46
C GLU A 97 9.80 -18.91 -5.44
N LYS A 98 9.26 -19.93 -4.76
CA LYS A 98 8.30 -19.74 -3.68
C LYS A 98 8.86 -18.92 -2.52
N LEU A 99 10.10 -19.22 -2.10
CA LEU A 99 10.77 -18.46 -1.04
C LEU A 99 11.02 -17.00 -1.44
N ALA A 100 11.43 -16.74 -2.68
CA ALA A 100 11.63 -15.39 -3.18
C ALA A 100 10.32 -14.60 -3.16
N ASN A 101 9.23 -15.18 -3.67
CA ASN A 101 7.91 -14.54 -3.66
C ASN A 101 7.43 -14.24 -2.24
N GLN A 102 7.65 -15.15 -1.28
CA GLN A 102 7.33 -14.91 0.13
C GLN A 102 8.18 -13.77 0.75
N VAL A 103 9.44 -13.62 0.34
CA VAL A 103 10.30 -12.51 0.78
C VAL A 103 9.85 -11.19 0.15
N PHE A 104 9.39 -11.18 -1.10
CA PHE A 104 8.79 -9.98 -1.71
C PHE A 104 7.50 -9.58 -1.02
N ASP A 105 6.60 -10.53 -0.79
CA ASP A 105 5.38 -10.29 -0.01
C ASP A 105 5.72 -9.71 1.36
N LEU A 106 6.75 -10.25 2.04
CA LEU A 106 7.20 -9.73 3.33
C LEU A 106 7.75 -8.30 3.22
N LEU A 107 8.61 -8.02 2.24
CA LEU A 107 9.25 -6.72 2.04
C LEU A 107 8.25 -5.64 1.63
N GLU A 108 7.27 -5.99 0.81
CA GLU A 108 6.22 -5.08 0.34
C GLU A 108 5.25 -4.71 1.47
N HIS A 109 5.03 -5.62 2.41
CA HIS A 109 4.16 -5.41 3.58
C HIS A 109 4.95 -5.20 4.89
N ILE A 110 6.26 -4.97 4.81
CA ILE A 110 7.12 -4.89 6.01
C ILE A 110 6.82 -3.66 6.85
N ASP A 111 6.31 -2.59 6.23
CA ASP A 111 5.85 -1.37 6.90
C ASP A 111 4.53 -1.59 7.66
N ALA A 112 3.67 -2.49 7.19
CA ALA A 112 2.48 -2.95 7.91
C ALA A 112 2.83 -3.82 9.13
N ILE A 113 3.89 -4.64 9.06
CA ILE A 113 4.34 -5.51 10.16
C ILE A 113 5.15 -4.73 11.20
N LEU A 114 6.14 -3.95 10.76
CA LEU A 114 7.02 -3.21 11.67
C LEU A 114 6.39 -1.91 12.18
N GLY A 115 5.30 -1.44 11.54
CA GLY A 115 4.56 -0.25 11.97
C GLY A 115 5.43 1.01 12.05
N VAL A 116 6.56 1.00 11.34
CA VAL A 116 7.61 2.02 11.30
C VAL A 116 8.16 2.02 9.88
N ARG A 117 7.86 3.06 9.09
CA ARG A 117 8.74 3.40 7.96
C ARG A 117 9.93 4.16 8.52
N ARG A 118 11.06 3.47 8.72
CA ARG A 118 12.33 4.14 8.42
C ARG A 118 12.28 4.37 6.92
N LYS A 119 12.30 5.63 6.50
CA LYS A 119 12.73 5.96 5.13
C LYS A 119 14.07 5.25 4.95
N LEU A 120 14.13 4.20 4.14
CA LEU A 120 15.40 3.86 3.52
C LEU A 120 15.69 5.06 2.62
N GLN A 121 16.42 6.03 3.17
CA GLN A 121 17.04 7.08 2.39
C GLN A 121 17.83 6.35 1.30
N LYS A 122 17.59 6.73 0.05
CA LYS A 122 18.28 6.18 -1.12
C LYS A 122 19.81 6.29 -1.02
N ASP A 123 20.30 7.09 -0.08
CA ASP A 123 21.70 7.30 0.23
C ASP A 123 22.41 6.07 0.86
N ALA A 124 21.68 5.01 1.24
CA ALA A 124 22.29 3.77 1.73
C ALA A 124 22.60 2.73 0.64
N LEU A 125 22.19 2.97 -0.61
CA LEU A 125 22.53 2.13 -1.77
C LEU A 125 23.62 2.74 -2.65
N GLU A 126 23.99 4.01 -2.42
CA GLU A 126 25.16 4.65 -3.02
C GLU A 126 26.30 4.73 -1.99
N VAL A 127 26.85 3.58 -1.61
CA VAL A 127 28.18 3.58 -0.98
C VAL A 127 29.09 2.64 -1.75
N SER A 128 30.04 3.31 -2.41
CA SER A 128 31.37 2.83 -2.79
C SER A 128 31.53 2.11 -4.13
N ASP A 129 31.24 2.83 -5.22
CA ASP A 129 32.20 2.84 -6.33
C ASP A 129 33.40 3.72 -5.94
N TYR A 130 34.31 3.17 -5.14
CA TYR A 130 35.67 3.68 -5.05
C TYR A 130 36.66 2.50 -5.06
N GLY A 131 37.37 2.38 -6.18
CA GLY A 131 38.72 1.84 -6.24
C GLY A 131 38.86 0.46 -6.88
N PHE A 132 39.20 0.45 -8.18
CA PHE A 132 40.48 -0.06 -8.68
C PHE A 132 40.95 0.81 -9.86
#